data_AF-A0A7C6D0N1-F1
#
_entry.id   AF-A0A7C6D0N1-F1
#
_cell.length_a   1.000
_cell.length_b   1.000
_cell.length_c   1.000
_cell.angle_alpha   90.00
_cell.angle_beta   90.00
_cell.angle_gamma   90.00
#
_symmetry.space_group_name_H-M   'P 1'
#
loop_
_entity.id
_entity.type
_entity.pdbx_description
1 polymer ?
#
loop_
_entity_poly.entity_id
_entity_poly.type
_entity_poly.pdbx_seq_one_letter_code
_entity_poly.pdbx_strand_id
1 'polypeptide(L)'
;MEKRTIIIAVAVAAIVIVAGILVSGVLDPSRGKTIKYLDVPPVNQKAFMQQGTIDGGVSWEPYVSDSVVAGTAKALIQSGEIWPNHPCCVVVADTRFTQSNPQTVAKVLKAHMEANLWILNAIANKDTNPDDYELLLEIGATFSDRSPEVVDAALQNMKLTYEITPETVSYLRMYTNSYINASLIQSNRVPNVESFVNNIVDTNYLDMAASVEPVADGTPLETVRIGYLQGDLHQFARVVAEDSRVTEDGRTLFEIYGIRTENPSGMPSAGYANGGAVMTAFASDSNIQMAYLGSPPVLLQSANLGINVKILALANTEGSALVVAGDRTIDDLDGLTIGQPGPSSIQYLLLVTIAEKYGYRLVR
;
A
#
# COMPACT_ATOMS: atom_id res chain seq x y z
N MET A 1 56.52 7.52 -3.75
CA MET A 1 55.71 6.50 -3.04
C MET A 1 55.02 7.22 -1.88
N GLU A 2 54.15 8.20 -2.10
CA GLU A 2 52.79 8.07 -2.64
C GLU A 2 52.02 6.87 -2.07
N LYS A 3 51.18 7.13 -1.07
CA LYS A 3 49.82 6.60 -1.00
C LYS A 3 48.92 7.72 -0.48
N ARG A 4 48.20 8.36 -1.41
CA ARG A 4 47.11 9.30 -1.15
C ARG A 4 45.96 8.53 -0.48
N THR A 5 45.53 9.00 0.68
CA THR A 5 44.28 8.57 1.31
C THR A 5 43.13 9.13 0.47
N ILE A 6 42.46 8.27 -0.30
CA ILE A 6 41.21 8.61 -0.97
C ILE A 6 40.13 8.56 0.10
N ILE A 7 39.73 9.73 0.59
CA ILE A 7 38.47 9.91 1.30
C ILE A 7 37.39 9.87 0.22
N ILE A 8 36.71 8.74 0.09
CA ILE A 8 35.47 8.66 -0.69
C ILE A 8 34.40 9.31 0.17
N ALA A 9 34.27 10.63 0.05
CA ALA A 9 33.04 11.31 0.40
C ALA A 9 31.98 10.82 -0.60
N VAL A 10 31.15 9.86 -0.19
CA VAL A 10 29.92 9.54 -0.92
C VAL A 10 29.04 10.76 -0.80
N ALA A 11 29.15 11.64 -1.78
CA ALA A 11 28.18 12.69 -2.02
C ALA A 11 26.86 11.98 -2.35
N VAL A 12 26.01 11.80 -1.33
CA VAL A 12 24.57 11.63 -1.54
C VAL A 12 24.08 12.96 -2.09
N ALA A 13 24.26 13.15 -3.40
CA ALA A 13 23.47 14.08 -4.16
C ALA A 13 22.07 13.47 -4.23
N ALA A 14 21.33 13.59 -3.12
CA ALA A 14 19.90 13.46 -3.13
C ALA A 14 19.41 14.51 -4.12
N ILE A 15 19.06 14.05 -5.32
CA ILE A 15 18.16 14.76 -6.21
C ILE A 15 16.82 14.77 -5.47
N VAL A 16 16.71 15.65 -4.48
CA VAL A 16 15.43 16.16 -4.02
C VAL A 16 14.99 17.07 -5.15
N ILE A 17 14.42 16.48 -6.21
CA ILE A 17 13.43 17.23 -6.98
C ILE A 17 12.27 17.38 -6.01
N VAL A 18 12.35 18.44 -5.19
CA VAL A 18 11.14 19.12 -4.73
C VAL A 18 10.48 19.55 -6.02
N ALA A 19 9.62 18.69 -6.57
CA ALA A 19 8.65 19.14 -7.51
C ALA A 19 7.81 20.14 -6.72
N GLY A 20 8.12 21.42 -6.92
CA GLY A 20 7.14 22.47 -6.73
C GLY A 20 5.99 22.11 -7.64
N ILE A 21 5.05 21.33 -7.10
CA ILE A 21 3.73 21.05 -7.66
C ILE A 21 3.00 22.40 -7.59
N LEU A 22 3.32 23.25 -8.56
CA LEU A 22 2.56 24.45 -8.84
C LEU A 22 1.26 23.97 -9.46
N VAL A 23 0.20 24.09 -8.67
CA VAL A 23 -1.17 24.16 -9.16
C VAL A 23 -1.25 25.35 -10.12
N SER A 24 -0.91 25.14 -11.39
CA SER A 24 -1.13 26.10 -12.47
C SER A 24 -1.87 25.50 -13.67
N GLY A 25 -2.25 24.22 -13.63
CA GLY A 25 -3.08 23.57 -14.65
C GLY A 25 -4.57 23.97 -14.64
N VAL A 26 -5.00 24.87 -13.75
CA VAL A 26 -6.41 25.29 -13.63
C VAL A 26 -6.78 26.41 -14.62
N LEU A 27 -5.83 27.03 -15.33
CA LEU A 27 -6.08 28.26 -16.11
C LEU A 27 -5.45 28.26 -17.51
N ASP A 28 -5.72 27.26 -18.35
CA ASP A 28 -5.84 27.50 -19.80
C ASP A 28 -7.02 26.67 -20.38
N PRO A 29 -8.21 27.28 -20.51
CA PRO A 29 -9.39 26.62 -21.06
C PRO A 29 -9.32 26.35 -22.57
N SER A 30 -8.28 26.82 -23.27
CA SER A 30 -8.27 26.90 -24.74
C SER A 30 -7.38 25.86 -25.46
N ARG A 31 -6.58 25.08 -24.74
CA ARG A 31 -5.81 23.95 -25.28
C ARG A 31 -5.50 22.93 -24.17
N GLY A 32 -6.08 21.73 -24.20
CA GLY A 32 -5.60 20.68 -23.30
C GLY A 32 -6.30 19.35 -23.49
N LYS A 33 -5.51 18.29 -23.63
CA LYS A 33 -6.00 16.91 -23.57
C LYS A 33 -6.62 16.66 -22.18
N THR A 34 -7.64 15.82 -22.10
CA THR A 34 -8.40 15.55 -20.88
C THR A 34 -8.43 14.07 -20.56
N ILE A 35 -8.43 13.72 -19.27
CA ILE A 35 -8.73 12.36 -18.80
C ILE A 35 -9.96 12.46 -17.92
N LYS A 36 -11.01 11.70 -18.24
CA LYS A 36 -12.16 11.51 -17.36
C LYS A 36 -11.81 10.49 -16.29
N TYR A 37 -12.35 10.61 -15.09
CA TYR A 37 -12.13 9.59 -14.06
C TYR A 37 -13.39 9.26 -13.26
N LEU A 38 -13.50 7.98 -12.89
CA LEU A 38 -14.61 7.45 -12.09
C LEU A 38 -14.10 6.74 -10.84
N ASP A 39 -14.89 6.79 -9.76
CA ASP A 39 -14.65 5.99 -8.56
C ASP A 39 -15.05 4.53 -8.85
N VAL A 40 -14.07 3.65 -9.03
CA VAL A 40 -14.27 2.23 -9.33
C VAL A 40 -13.36 1.39 -8.43
N PRO A 41 -13.93 0.55 -7.53
CA PRO A 41 -13.17 -0.40 -6.73
C PRO A 41 -12.29 -1.30 -7.62
N PRO A 42 -11.02 -1.58 -7.26
CA PRO A 42 -10.11 -2.36 -8.11
C PRO A 42 -10.64 -3.70 -8.57
N VAL A 43 -11.33 -4.45 -7.70
CA VAL A 43 -11.96 -5.73 -8.04
C VAL A 43 -12.93 -5.64 -9.22
N ASN A 44 -13.53 -4.47 -9.45
CA ASN A 44 -14.49 -4.22 -10.52
C ASN A 44 -13.86 -3.62 -11.79
N GLN A 45 -12.63 -3.10 -11.74
CA GLN A 45 -12.04 -2.34 -12.85
C GLN A 45 -11.87 -3.20 -14.11
N LYS A 46 -11.42 -4.46 -13.98
CA LYS A 46 -11.30 -5.39 -15.12
C LYS A 46 -12.64 -5.61 -15.82
N ALA A 47 -13.69 -5.92 -15.06
CA ALA A 47 -15.03 -6.13 -15.60
C ALA A 47 -15.59 -4.85 -16.26
N PHE A 48 -15.34 -3.69 -15.67
CA PHE A 48 -15.80 -2.41 -16.22
C PHE A 48 -15.07 -2.04 -17.52
N MET A 49 -13.79 -2.41 -17.66
CA MET A 49 -13.06 -2.30 -18.93
C MET A 49 -13.66 -3.20 -20.01
N GLN A 50 -13.95 -4.46 -19.66
CA GLN A 50 -14.57 -5.42 -20.60
C GLN A 50 -15.97 -4.96 -21.07
N GLN A 51 -16.70 -4.25 -20.22
CA GLN A 51 -18.02 -3.69 -20.53
C GLN A 51 -17.95 -2.35 -21.28
N GLY A 52 -16.78 -1.72 -21.36
CA GLY A 52 -16.61 -0.37 -21.94
C GLY A 52 -17.13 0.76 -21.05
N THR A 53 -17.35 0.51 -19.76
CA THR A 53 -17.75 1.54 -18.77
C THR A 53 -16.57 2.47 -18.43
N ILE A 54 -15.36 1.92 -18.42
CA ILE A 54 -14.09 2.65 -18.32
C ILE A 54 -13.14 2.14 -19.41
N ASP A 55 -12.22 2.99 -19.87
CA ASP A 55 -11.21 2.65 -20.88
C ASP A 55 -9.91 2.15 -20.25
N GLY A 56 -9.72 2.39 -18.95
CA GLY A 56 -8.55 2.00 -18.19
C GLY A 56 -8.77 2.15 -16.70
N GLY A 57 -7.74 1.83 -15.91
CA GLY A 57 -7.78 1.96 -14.46
C GLY A 57 -6.42 2.25 -13.85
N VAL A 58 -6.40 2.95 -12.72
CA VAL A 58 -5.25 2.98 -11.81
C VAL A 58 -5.62 2.15 -10.59
N SER A 59 -4.91 1.04 -10.37
CA SER A 59 -5.15 0.09 -9.28
C SER A 59 -3.84 -0.47 -8.73
N TRP A 60 -3.96 -1.34 -7.73
CA TRP A 60 -2.87 -2.07 -7.08
C TRP A 60 -2.86 -3.55 -7.46
N GLU A 61 -1.75 -4.23 -7.21
CA GLU A 61 -1.62 -5.67 -7.38
C GLU A 61 -2.49 -6.47 -6.40
N PRO A 62 -3.18 -7.53 -6.85
CA PRO A 62 -3.01 -8.23 -8.12
C PRO A 62 -3.92 -7.72 -9.23
N TYR A 63 -4.76 -6.70 -9.01
CA TYR A 63 -5.78 -6.29 -9.98
C TYR A 63 -5.20 -5.72 -11.28
N VAL A 64 -4.00 -5.15 -11.20
CA VAL A 64 -3.18 -4.77 -12.35
C VAL A 64 -2.81 -6.03 -13.16
N SER A 65 -2.12 -6.98 -12.54
CA SER A 65 -1.70 -8.22 -13.21
C SER A 65 -2.87 -9.05 -13.70
N ASP A 66 -3.99 -9.10 -12.98
CA ASP A 66 -5.22 -9.76 -13.39
C ASP A 66 -5.77 -9.21 -14.71
N SER A 67 -5.72 -7.88 -14.88
CA SER A 67 -6.15 -7.23 -16.12
C SER A 67 -5.19 -7.50 -17.29
N VAL A 68 -3.89 -7.57 -17.00
CA VAL A 68 -2.83 -7.79 -17.99
C VAL A 68 -2.77 -9.26 -18.45
N VAL A 69 -2.74 -10.21 -17.51
CA VAL A 69 -2.73 -11.66 -17.80
C VAL A 69 -3.99 -12.06 -18.56
N ALA A 70 -5.15 -11.51 -18.20
CA ALA A 70 -6.39 -11.75 -18.94
C ALA A 70 -6.43 -11.11 -20.35
N GLY A 71 -5.40 -10.35 -20.75
CA GLY A 71 -5.38 -9.62 -22.03
C GLY A 71 -6.43 -8.51 -22.13
N THR A 72 -7.03 -8.09 -21.01
CA THR A 72 -8.07 -7.05 -20.97
C THR A 72 -7.44 -5.66 -21.10
N ALA A 73 -6.24 -5.46 -20.55
CA ALA A 73 -5.53 -4.19 -20.55
C ALA A 73 -4.01 -4.38 -20.66
N LYS A 74 -3.31 -3.31 -21.03
CA LYS A 74 -1.85 -3.22 -20.95
C LYS A 74 -1.46 -2.21 -19.87
N ALA A 75 -0.40 -2.51 -19.11
CA ALA A 75 0.22 -1.52 -18.23
C ALA A 75 0.95 -0.47 -19.08
N LEU A 76 0.55 0.80 -18.94
CA LEU A 76 1.20 1.91 -19.63
C LEU A 76 2.30 2.54 -18.78
N ILE A 77 2.06 2.65 -17.47
CA ILE A 77 2.96 3.28 -16.51
C ILE A 77 2.87 2.53 -15.19
N GLN A 78 3.98 1.97 -14.74
CA GLN A 78 4.14 1.43 -13.40
C GLN A 78 4.37 2.57 -12.40
N SER A 79 3.85 2.43 -11.19
CA SER A 79 3.93 3.48 -10.17
C SER A 79 5.37 3.80 -9.77
N GLY A 80 6.28 2.83 -9.83
CA GLY A 80 7.73 3.03 -9.63
C GLY A 80 8.39 3.94 -10.67
N GLU A 81 7.83 4.07 -11.88
CA GLU A 81 8.32 5.00 -12.92
C GLU A 81 7.91 6.46 -12.66
N ILE A 82 6.89 6.66 -11.83
CA ILE A 82 6.43 7.98 -11.38
C ILE A 82 7.09 8.33 -10.05
N TRP A 83 7.03 7.42 -9.08
CA TRP A 83 7.61 7.57 -7.76
C TRP A 83 8.40 6.30 -7.38
N PRO A 84 9.72 6.27 -7.64
CA PRO A 84 10.55 5.13 -7.25
C PRO A 84 10.48 4.85 -5.74
N ASN A 85 10.32 3.58 -5.35
CA ASN A 85 10.30 3.08 -3.97
C ASN A 85 9.25 3.73 -3.04
N HIS A 86 8.22 4.36 -3.60
CA HIS A 86 7.24 5.05 -2.77
C HIS A 86 6.45 4.08 -1.87
N PRO A 87 6.17 4.46 -0.62
CA PRO A 87 5.35 3.64 0.27
C PRO A 87 3.92 3.59 -0.24
N CYS A 88 3.41 2.37 -0.41
CA CYS A 88 2.01 2.15 -0.77
C CYS A 88 1.21 1.80 0.48
N CYS A 89 1.16 0.53 0.89
CA CYS A 89 0.44 0.09 2.08
C CYS A 89 1.32 0.06 3.34
N VAL A 90 0.67 0.25 4.48
CA VAL A 90 1.25 0.33 5.82
C VAL A 90 0.49 -0.53 6.82
N VAL A 91 1.16 -0.89 7.92
CA VAL A 91 0.52 -1.40 9.13
C VAL A 91 0.21 -0.22 10.05
N VAL A 92 -1.08 -0.02 10.33
CA VAL A 92 -1.58 1.07 11.17
C VAL A 92 -2.23 0.52 12.45
N ALA A 93 -2.22 1.27 13.53
CA ALA A 93 -2.93 0.93 14.77
C ALA A 93 -3.59 2.15 15.43
N ASP A 94 -4.70 1.95 16.14
CA ASP A 94 -5.30 2.98 17.00
C ASP A 94 -4.30 3.39 18.09
N THR A 95 -4.10 4.70 18.27
CA THR A 95 -3.10 5.22 19.20
C THR A 95 -3.37 4.84 20.66
N ARG A 96 -4.63 4.68 21.08
CA ARG A 96 -4.94 4.22 22.46
C ARG A 96 -4.63 2.75 22.62
N PHE A 97 -4.88 1.94 21.58
CA PHE A 97 -4.52 0.53 21.57
C PHE A 97 -3.00 0.35 21.69
N THR A 98 -2.21 1.12 20.95
CA THR A 98 -0.74 1.05 21.02
C THR A 98 -0.21 1.42 22.41
N GLN A 99 -0.75 2.49 23.01
CA GLN A 99 -0.38 2.93 24.36
C GLN A 99 -0.77 1.92 25.45
N SER A 100 -1.92 1.28 25.32
CA SER A 100 -2.46 0.37 26.34
C SER A 100 -1.95 -1.06 26.19
N ASN A 101 -1.54 -1.46 24.98
CA ASN A 101 -1.13 -2.84 24.64
C ASN A 101 0.16 -2.87 23.81
N PRO A 102 1.26 -2.19 24.24
CA PRO A 102 2.44 -2.03 23.40
C PRO A 102 3.14 -3.35 23.08
N GLN A 103 3.09 -4.33 24.00
CA GLN A 103 3.64 -5.67 23.79
C GLN A 103 2.81 -6.48 22.77
N THR A 104 1.48 -6.36 22.81
CA THR A 104 0.58 -6.98 21.84
C THR A 104 0.85 -6.45 20.43
N VAL A 105 1.04 -5.14 20.29
CA VAL A 105 1.40 -4.52 19.01
C VAL A 105 2.75 -5.04 18.50
N ALA A 106 3.76 -5.12 19.38
CA ALA A 106 5.08 -5.66 19.02
C ALA A 106 4.99 -7.13 18.54
N LYS A 107 4.15 -7.97 19.17
CA LYS A 107 3.91 -9.36 18.73
C LYS A 107 3.28 -9.44 17.33
N VAL A 108 2.29 -8.59 17.04
CA VAL A 108 1.67 -8.51 15.71
C VAL A 108 2.71 -8.12 14.66
N LEU A 109 3.53 -7.11 14.96
CA LEU A 109 4.59 -6.66 14.05
C LEU A 109 5.69 -7.71 13.88
N LYS A 110 6.02 -8.47 14.92
CA LYS A 110 6.99 -9.57 14.81
C LYS A 110 6.51 -10.63 13.84
N ALA A 111 5.26 -11.06 13.93
CA ALA A 111 4.68 -11.99 12.95
C ALA A 111 4.70 -11.42 11.51
N HIS A 112 4.38 -10.14 11.34
CA HIS A 112 4.48 -9.44 10.05
C HIS A 112 5.92 -9.40 9.50
N MET A 113 6.92 -9.16 10.35
CA MET A 113 8.33 -9.15 9.98
C MET A 113 8.79 -10.55 9.53
N GLU A 114 8.50 -11.59 10.32
CA GLU A 114 8.85 -12.96 9.95
C GLU A 114 8.17 -13.41 8.65
N ALA A 115 6.91 -13.02 8.43
CA ALA A 115 6.23 -13.32 7.18
C ALA A 115 6.88 -12.61 5.98
N ASN A 116 7.30 -11.35 6.12
CA ASN A 116 8.08 -10.67 5.08
C ASN A 116 9.38 -11.42 4.79
N LEU A 117 10.14 -11.82 5.82
CA LEU A 117 11.39 -12.55 5.65
C LEU A 117 11.17 -13.91 4.96
N TRP A 118 10.11 -14.63 5.34
CA TRP A 118 9.72 -15.87 4.68
C TRP A 118 9.37 -15.66 3.20
N ILE A 119 8.56 -14.64 2.88
CA ILE A 119 8.22 -14.32 1.49
C ILE A 119 9.47 -14.00 0.66
N LEU A 120 10.36 -13.15 1.19
CA LEU A 120 11.60 -12.80 0.51
C LEU A 120 12.50 -14.02 0.29
N ASN A 121 12.55 -14.93 1.26
CA ASN A 121 13.28 -16.20 1.14
C ASN A 121 12.66 -17.11 0.07
N ALA A 122 11.33 -17.27 0.05
CA ALA A 122 10.62 -18.07 -0.95
C ALA A 122 10.86 -17.54 -2.37
N ILE A 123 10.80 -16.22 -2.57
CA ILE A 123 11.09 -15.58 -3.86
C ILE A 123 12.56 -15.78 -4.28
N ALA A 124 13.49 -15.54 -3.37
CA ALA A 124 14.93 -15.61 -3.65
C ALA A 124 15.40 -17.04 -3.97
N ASN A 125 14.71 -18.05 -3.46
CA ASN A 125 15.06 -19.45 -3.60
C ASN A 125 14.08 -20.25 -4.47
N LYS A 126 13.25 -19.60 -5.28
CA LYS A 126 12.22 -20.31 -6.09
C LYS A 126 12.76 -21.44 -6.99
N ASP A 127 14.02 -21.36 -7.42
CA ASP A 127 14.66 -22.39 -8.25
C ASP A 127 15.26 -23.54 -7.43
N THR A 128 15.63 -23.28 -6.16
CA THR A 128 16.32 -24.24 -5.28
C THR A 128 15.41 -24.83 -4.19
N ASN A 129 14.33 -24.14 -3.85
CA ASN A 129 13.25 -24.56 -2.98
C ASN A 129 11.90 -24.15 -3.61
N PRO A 130 11.44 -24.87 -4.66
CA PRO A 130 10.22 -24.52 -5.37
C PRO A 130 8.95 -24.66 -4.51
N ASP A 131 8.95 -25.57 -3.54
CA ASP A 131 7.78 -25.85 -2.69
C ASP A 131 7.30 -24.60 -1.91
N ASP A 132 8.23 -23.81 -1.36
CA ASP A 132 7.91 -22.55 -0.66
C ASP A 132 7.32 -21.52 -1.62
N TYR A 133 7.85 -21.44 -2.84
CA TYR A 133 7.36 -20.50 -3.85
C TYR A 133 5.98 -20.92 -4.37
N GLU A 134 5.76 -22.21 -4.62
CA GLU A 134 4.45 -22.75 -4.99
C GLU A 134 3.42 -22.48 -3.88
N LEU A 135 3.77 -22.73 -2.62
CA LEU A 135 2.93 -22.40 -1.47
C LEU A 135 2.62 -20.90 -1.41
N LEU A 136 3.62 -20.03 -1.60
CA LEU A 136 3.40 -18.59 -1.67
C LEU A 136 2.35 -18.24 -2.74
N LEU A 137 2.48 -18.79 -3.95
CA LEU A 137 1.51 -18.54 -5.02
C LEU A 137 0.11 -19.05 -4.67
N GLU A 138 -0.03 -20.21 -4.02
CA GLU A 138 -1.31 -20.74 -3.56
C GLU A 138 -1.98 -19.86 -2.50
N ILE A 139 -1.22 -19.37 -1.52
CA ILE A 139 -1.71 -18.45 -0.48
C ILE A 139 -2.24 -17.18 -1.14
N GLY A 140 -1.47 -16.59 -2.04
CA GLY A 140 -1.86 -15.39 -2.76
C GLY A 140 -3.09 -15.60 -3.64
N ALA A 141 -3.17 -16.74 -4.32
CA ALA A 141 -4.28 -17.10 -5.21
C ALA A 141 -5.59 -17.24 -4.42
N THR A 142 -5.53 -17.93 -3.28
CA THR A 142 -6.68 -18.13 -2.39
C THR A 142 -7.18 -16.81 -1.82
N PHE A 143 -6.27 -15.96 -1.31
CA PHE A 143 -6.65 -14.69 -0.69
C PHE A 143 -7.21 -13.68 -1.69
N SER A 144 -6.63 -13.61 -2.89
CA SER A 144 -7.02 -12.63 -3.90
C SER A 144 -8.15 -13.11 -4.83
N ASP A 145 -8.55 -14.37 -4.74
CA ASP A 145 -9.46 -15.02 -5.69
C ASP A 145 -8.94 -14.90 -7.14
N ARG A 146 -7.64 -15.14 -7.34
CA ARG A 146 -6.95 -15.06 -8.64
C ARG A 146 -6.09 -16.30 -8.89
N SER A 147 -5.62 -16.48 -10.12
CA SER A 147 -4.77 -17.62 -10.45
C SER A 147 -3.35 -17.45 -9.89
N PRO A 148 -2.63 -18.54 -9.62
CA PRO A 148 -1.20 -18.50 -9.31
C PRO A 148 -0.37 -17.70 -10.34
N GLU A 149 -0.73 -17.75 -11.62
CA GLU A 149 -0.09 -16.95 -12.68
C GLU A 149 -0.25 -15.44 -12.47
N VAL A 150 -1.44 -14.98 -12.04
CA VAL A 150 -1.68 -13.57 -11.71
C VAL A 150 -0.88 -13.16 -10.48
N VAL A 151 -0.76 -14.04 -9.48
CA VAL A 151 0.02 -13.80 -8.27
C VAL A 151 1.51 -13.72 -8.60
N ASP A 152 2.02 -14.62 -9.43
CA ASP A 152 3.41 -14.63 -9.90
C ASP A 152 3.75 -13.32 -10.62
N ALA A 153 2.88 -12.88 -11.54
CA ALA A 153 3.01 -11.61 -12.23
C ALA A 153 2.97 -10.42 -11.27
N ALA A 154 2.06 -10.43 -10.29
CA ALA A 154 1.92 -9.38 -9.29
C ALA A 154 3.19 -9.22 -8.43
N LEU A 155 3.84 -10.33 -8.05
CA LEU A 155 5.07 -10.33 -7.27
C LEU A 155 6.24 -9.66 -8.00
N GLN A 156 6.22 -9.60 -9.33
CA GLN A 156 7.25 -8.87 -10.10
C GLN A 156 7.08 -7.35 -10.06
N ASN A 157 5.89 -6.85 -9.70
CA ASN A 157 5.54 -5.43 -9.79
C ASN A 157 5.52 -4.71 -8.44
N MET A 158 5.71 -5.42 -7.33
CA MET A 158 5.67 -4.88 -5.97
C MET A 158 6.88 -5.30 -5.15
N LYS A 159 7.25 -4.48 -4.16
CA LYS A 159 8.35 -4.75 -3.24
C LYS A 159 7.81 -4.85 -1.83
N LEU A 160 7.81 -6.06 -1.26
CA LEU A 160 7.37 -6.30 0.11
C LEU A 160 8.49 -5.91 1.09
N THR A 161 8.12 -5.13 2.09
CA THR A 161 9.03 -4.66 3.13
C THR A 161 8.23 -4.17 4.33
N TYR A 162 8.82 -4.26 5.52
CA TYR A 162 8.28 -3.71 6.75
C TYR A 162 9.00 -2.43 7.20
N GLU A 163 10.13 -2.08 6.60
CA GLU A 163 11.00 -1.00 7.08
C GLU A 163 10.47 0.38 6.72
N ILE A 164 10.47 1.30 7.68
CA ILE A 164 10.19 2.72 7.45
C ILE A 164 11.52 3.47 7.38
N THR A 165 11.81 4.04 6.21
CA THR A 165 13.05 4.78 5.95
C THR A 165 12.84 6.30 5.99
N PRO A 166 13.91 7.12 6.05
CA PRO A 166 13.77 8.57 5.87
C PRO A 166 13.13 8.97 4.53
N GLU A 167 13.36 8.19 3.47
CA GLU A 167 12.71 8.35 2.17
C GLU A 167 11.20 8.08 2.26
N THR A 168 10.81 7.01 2.97
CA THR A 168 9.40 6.71 3.30
C THR A 168 8.72 7.92 3.93
N VAL A 169 9.31 8.48 4.99
CA VAL A 169 8.77 9.66 5.69
C VAL A 169 8.67 10.88 4.77
N SER A 170 9.62 11.03 3.85
CA SER A 170 9.61 12.12 2.86
C SER A 170 8.44 11.98 1.88
N TYR A 171 8.14 10.77 1.42
CA TYR A 171 6.95 10.49 0.61
C TYR A 171 5.64 10.75 1.37
N LEU A 172 5.55 10.39 2.65
CA LEU A 172 4.35 10.69 3.45
C LEU A 172 4.09 12.20 3.56
N ARG A 173 5.15 13.00 3.71
CA ARG A 173 5.05 14.48 3.67
C ARG A 173 4.63 14.97 2.27
N MET A 174 5.17 14.37 1.21
CA MET A 174 4.76 14.68 -0.16
C MET A 174 3.26 14.42 -0.37
N TYR A 175 2.75 13.24 -0.01
CA TYR A 175 1.33 12.90 -0.13
C TYR A 175 0.44 13.86 0.64
N THR A 176 0.85 14.23 1.86
CA THR A 176 0.11 15.19 2.69
C THR A 176 0.03 16.55 2.01
N ASN A 177 1.14 17.05 1.45
CA ASN A 177 1.16 18.30 0.67
C ASN A 177 0.31 18.18 -0.61
N SER A 178 0.35 17.05 -1.32
CA SER A 178 -0.49 16.82 -2.50
C SER A 178 -1.98 16.92 -2.15
N TYR A 179 -2.41 16.38 -1.00
CA TYR A 179 -3.79 16.55 -0.55
C TYR A 179 -4.15 17.99 -0.15
N ILE A 180 -3.23 18.73 0.48
CA ILE A 180 -3.44 20.14 0.80
C ILE A 180 -3.58 20.97 -0.49
N ASN A 181 -2.68 20.75 -1.46
CA ASN A 181 -2.69 21.44 -2.75
C ASN A 181 -3.95 21.13 -3.56
N ALA A 182 -4.44 19.89 -3.49
CA ALA A 182 -5.70 19.47 -4.08
C ALA A 182 -6.94 19.94 -3.28
N SER A 183 -6.77 20.69 -2.18
CA SER A 183 -7.85 21.11 -1.27
C SER A 183 -8.66 19.95 -0.67
N LEU A 184 -8.07 18.76 -0.61
CA LEU A 184 -8.65 17.58 0.02
C LEU A 184 -8.35 17.53 1.52
N ILE A 185 -7.24 18.13 1.96
CA ILE A 185 -6.98 18.48 3.36
C ILE A 185 -7.09 20.00 3.50
N GLN A 186 -7.88 20.47 4.48
CA GLN A 186 -7.87 21.89 4.83
C GLN A 186 -6.55 22.23 5.54
N SER A 187 -5.83 23.26 5.06
CA SER A 187 -4.51 23.63 5.58
C SER A 187 -4.47 23.92 7.08
N ASN A 188 -5.57 24.39 7.67
CA ASN A 188 -5.67 24.60 9.12
C ASN A 188 -5.74 23.30 9.94
N ARG A 189 -6.08 22.16 9.33
CA ARG A 189 -6.05 20.83 9.99
C ARG A 189 -4.63 20.28 10.11
N VAL A 190 -3.75 20.68 9.19
CA VAL A 190 -2.35 20.29 9.15
C VAL A 190 -1.49 21.55 9.05
N PRO A 191 -1.39 22.36 10.13
CA PRO A 191 -0.65 23.63 10.09
C PRO A 191 0.85 23.43 9.88
N ASN A 192 1.38 22.25 10.24
CA ASN A 192 2.75 21.84 9.98
C ASN A 192 2.78 20.38 9.53
N VAL A 193 3.10 20.15 8.25
CA VAL A 193 3.14 18.82 7.64
C VAL A 193 4.22 17.94 8.27
N GLU A 194 5.37 18.51 8.64
CA GLU A 194 6.45 17.75 9.27
C GLU A 194 6.03 17.23 10.64
N SER A 195 5.50 18.08 11.51
CA SER A 195 5.00 17.67 12.83
C SER A 195 3.84 16.68 12.73
N PHE A 196 2.95 16.84 11.75
CA PHE A 196 1.85 15.92 11.51
C PHE A 196 2.34 14.52 11.13
N VAL A 197 3.22 14.41 10.13
CA VAL A 197 3.76 13.12 9.68
C VAL A 197 4.62 12.48 10.78
N ASN A 198 5.49 13.25 11.43
CA ASN A 198 6.32 12.74 12.52
C ASN A 198 5.49 12.26 13.72
N ASN A 199 4.31 12.82 13.95
CA ASN A 199 3.40 12.34 14.99
C ASN A 199 2.67 11.06 14.58
N ILE A 200 2.41 10.83 13.29
CA ILE A 200 1.72 9.62 12.84
C ILE A 200 2.67 8.43 12.72
N VAL A 201 3.92 8.64 12.32
CA VAL A 201 4.91 7.56 12.17
C VAL A 201 5.55 7.22 13.52
N ASP A 202 5.56 5.94 13.90
CA ASP A 202 6.19 5.47 15.14
C ASP A 202 6.97 4.17 14.90
N THR A 203 8.28 4.30 14.68
CA THR A 203 9.17 3.17 14.39
C THR A 203 9.63 2.41 15.64
N ASN A 204 9.38 2.93 16.84
CA ASN A 204 9.84 2.27 18.08
C ASN A 204 9.23 0.87 18.25
N TYR A 205 8.04 0.63 17.69
CA TYR A 205 7.39 -0.66 17.75
C TYR A 205 8.09 -1.74 16.89
N LEU A 206 8.82 -1.36 15.83
CA LEU A 206 9.65 -2.30 15.08
C LEU A 206 10.86 -2.75 15.91
N ASP A 207 11.49 -1.82 16.64
CA ASP A 207 12.60 -2.14 17.55
C ASP A 207 12.14 -3.07 18.68
N MET A 208 10.94 -2.82 19.22
CA MET A 208 10.32 -3.71 20.20
C MET A 208 10.02 -5.09 19.61
N ALA A 209 9.45 -5.14 18.40
CA ALA A 209 9.12 -6.38 17.72
C ALA A 209 10.35 -7.26 17.47
N ALA A 210 11.50 -6.66 17.15
CA ALA A 210 12.76 -7.39 16.94
C ALA A 210 13.20 -8.21 18.17
N SER A 211 12.75 -7.84 19.38
CA SER A 211 13.05 -8.53 20.64
C SER A 211 11.96 -9.51 21.10
N VAL A 212 10.88 -9.67 20.33
CA VAL A 212 9.79 -10.59 20.67
C VAL A 212 10.20 -12.02 20.32
N GLU A 213 10.11 -12.91 21.30
CA GLU A 213 10.39 -14.34 21.14
C GLU A 213 9.11 -15.17 20.96
N PRO A 214 9.18 -16.33 20.29
CA PRO A 214 8.07 -17.27 20.20
C PRO A 214 7.51 -17.68 21.58
N VAL A 215 6.20 -17.84 21.66
CA VAL A 215 5.54 -18.37 22.87
C VAL A 215 5.48 -19.89 22.84
N ALA A 216 5.52 -20.51 24.02
CA ALA A 216 5.36 -21.96 24.16
C ALA A 216 4.00 -22.43 23.62
N ASP A 217 3.95 -23.66 23.09
CA ASP A 217 2.70 -24.27 22.66
C ASP A 217 1.68 -24.35 23.81
N GLY A 218 0.41 -24.14 23.50
CA GLY A 218 -0.69 -24.04 24.47
C GLY A 218 -0.77 -22.70 25.24
N THR A 219 0.10 -21.73 24.98
CA THR A 219 -0.01 -20.39 25.57
C THR A 219 -1.34 -19.72 25.16
N PRO A 220 -2.12 -19.15 26.10
CA PRO A 220 -3.32 -18.39 25.74
C PRO A 220 -2.99 -17.23 24.80
N LEU A 221 -3.73 -17.14 23.69
CA LEU A 221 -3.51 -16.13 22.66
C LEU A 221 -4.25 -14.83 22.96
N GLU A 222 -3.62 -13.71 22.65
CA GLU A 222 -4.24 -12.38 22.70
C GLU A 222 -4.96 -12.09 21.39
N THR A 223 -6.27 -11.78 21.45
CA THR A 223 -7.06 -11.44 20.27
C THR A 223 -6.77 -10.01 19.81
N VAL A 224 -6.45 -9.85 18.52
CA VAL A 224 -6.31 -8.55 17.85
C VAL A 224 -7.20 -8.52 16.61
N ARG A 225 -8.04 -7.49 16.51
CA ARG A 225 -8.91 -7.27 15.35
C ARG A 225 -8.22 -6.42 14.30
N ILE A 226 -7.97 -7.04 13.15
CA ILE A 226 -7.15 -6.48 12.08
C ILE A 226 -8.00 -6.26 10.83
N GLY A 227 -8.13 -5.00 10.39
CA GLY A 227 -8.77 -4.68 9.11
C GLY A 227 -7.80 -4.81 7.93
N TYR A 228 -8.30 -5.14 6.75
CA TYR A 228 -7.51 -5.27 5.52
C TYR A 228 -8.35 -4.98 4.28
N LEU A 229 -7.68 -4.81 3.14
CA LEU A 229 -8.34 -4.57 1.86
C LEU A 229 -8.68 -5.89 1.16
N GLN A 230 -9.77 -5.87 0.40
CA GLN A 230 -10.20 -7.03 -0.37
C GLN A 230 -9.16 -7.40 -1.42
N GLY A 231 -8.62 -8.62 -1.31
CA GLY A 231 -7.72 -9.25 -2.28
C GLY A 231 -6.43 -8.48 -2.58
N ASP A 232 -6.02 -7.56 -1.71
CA ASP A 232 -4.86 -6.68 -1.91
C ASP A 232 -3.54 -7.38 -1.55
N LEU A 233 -2.75 -7.78 -2.56
CA LEU A 233 -1.47 -8.46 -2.32
C LEU A 233 -0.38 -7.52 -1.78
N HIS A 234 -0.63 -6.22 -1.63
CA HIS A 234 0.28 -5.35 -0.88
C HIS A 234 0.36 -5.71 0.60
N GLN A 235 -0.61 -6.49 1.07
CA GLN A 235 -0.78 -6.90 2.46
C GLN A 235 -0.34 -8.36 2.65
N PHE A 236 0.49 -8.88 1.74
CA PHE A 236 0.75 -10.31 1.62
C PHE A 236 1.36 -10.91 2.89
N ALA A 237 2.24 -10.16 3.57
CA ALA A 237 2.84 -10.59 4.83
C ALA A 237 1.79 -10.92 5.91
N ARG A 238 0.65 -10.20 5.95
CA ARG A 238 -0.47 -10.57 6.84
C ARG A 238 -1.04 -11.94 6.47
N VAL A 239 -1.24 -12.18 5.18
CA VAL A 239 -1.86 -13.41 4.67
C VAL A 239 -0.95 -14.61 4.91
N VAL A 240 0.34 -14.46 4.62
CA VAL A 240 1.37 -15.47 4.92
C VAL A 240 1.46 -15.71 6.42
N ALA A 241 1.38 -14.66 7.24
CA ALA A 241 1.38 -14.81 8.69
C ALA A 241 0.15 -15.56 9.25
N GLU A 242 -0.95 -15.65 8.49
CA GLU A 242 -2.17 -16.37 8.83
C GLU A 242 -2.23 -17.80 8.30
N ASP A 243 -1.32 -18.19 7.41
CA ASP A 243 -1.32 -19.54 6.84
C ASP A 243 -0.43 -20.47 7.69
N SER A 244 -1.04 -21.47 8.32
CA SER A 244 -0.33 -22.42 9.19
C SER A 244 0.60 -23.37 8.44
N ARG A 245 0.54 -23.43 7.10
CA ARG A 245 1.46 -24.23 6.28
C ARG A 245 2.85 -23.59 6.15
N VAL A 246 2.97 -22.30 6.49
CA VAL A 246 4.23 -21.54 6.45
C VAL A 246 5.19 -21.96 7.57
N THR A 247 4.69 -22.64 8.60
CA THR A 247 5.45 -23.02 9.79
C THR A 247 5.52 -24.54 9.92
N GLU A 248 6.61 -25.05 10.49
CA GLU A 248 6.76 -26.49 10.73
C GLU A 248 5.90 -26.98 11.91
N ASP A 249 5.54 -26.09 12.85
CA ASP A 249 4.79 -26.45 14.07
C ASP A 249 3.27 -26.50 13.85
N GLY A 250 2.79 -26.10 12.66
CA GLY A 250 1.38 -26.09 12.29
C GLY A 250 0.57 -24.95 12.92
N ARG A 251 1.20 -24.01 13.64
CA ARG A 251 0.60 -22.76 14.12
C ARG A 251 0.82 -21.66 13.10
N THR A 252 -0.08 -20.70 12.99
CA THR A 252 0.20 -19.49 12.18
C THR A 252 1.36 -18.67 12.78
N LEU A 253 2.04 -17.83 12.00
CA LEU A 253 3.08 -16.95 12.57
C LEU A 253 2.51 -16.03 13.66
N PHE A 254 1.26 -15.58 13.53
CA PHE A 254 0.59 -14.84 14.59
C PHE A 254 0.48 -15.67 15.88
N GLU A 255 0.07 -16.93 15.80
CA GLU A 255 -0.05 -17.82 16.95
C GLU A 255 1.30 -18.17 17.59
N ILE A 256 2.37 -18.32 16.78
CA ILE A 256 3.75 -18.49 17.26
C ILE A 256 4.16 -17.35 18.18
N TYR A 257 3.70 -16.12 17.91
CA TYR A 257 3.97 -14.94 18.74
C TYR A 257 2.84 -14.61 19.73
N GLY A 258 1.90 -15.54 19.93
CA GLY A 258 0.86 -15.43 20.95
C GLY A 258 -0.33 -14.55 20.57
N ILE A 259 -0.56 -14.34 19.27
CA ILE A 259 -1.66 -13.53 18.72
C ILE A 259 -2.69 -14.44 18.06
N ARG A 260 -3.97 -14.12 18.30
CA ARG A 260 -5.09 -14.58 17.47
C ARG A 260 -5.63 -13.40 16.69
N THR A 261 -5.65 -13.50 15.36
CA THR A 261 -6.27 -12.46 14.53
C THR A 261 -7.78 -12.71 14.41
N GLU A 262 -8.55 -11.62 14.42
CA GLU A 262 -9.98 -11.64 14.15
C GLU A 262 -10.35 -10.52 13.18
N ASN A 263 -11.39 -10.73 12.38
CA ASN A 263 -11.94 -9.64 11.57
C ASN A 263 -12.70 -8.66 12.48
N PRO A 264 -12.54 -7.34 12.33
CA PRO A 264 -13.43 -6.37 12.93
C PRO A 264 -14.91 -6.67 12.61
N SER A 265 -15.78 -6.57 13.60
CA SER A 265 -17.23 -6.62 13.46
C SER A 265 -17.70 -5.62 12.40
N GLY A 266 -18.59 -6.07 11.51
CA GLY A 266 -19.11 -5.25 10.42
C GLY A 266 -18.17 -5.10 9.22
N MET A 267 -16.94 -5.61 9.30
CA MET A 267 -16.07 -5.72 8.13
C MET A 267 -16.69 -6.69 7.11
N PRO A 268 -16.72 -6.34 5.81
CA PRO A 268 -17.13 -7.28 4.77
C PRO A 268 -16.25 -8.54 4.80
N SER A 269 -16.83 -9.72 4.56
CA SER A 269 -16.10 -11.00 4.65
C SER A 269 -14.89 -11.07 3.72
N ALA A 270 -14.96 -10.40 2.56
CA ALA A 270 -13.87 -10.34 1.59
C ALA A 270 -12.84 -9.25 1.89
N GLY A 271 -13.11 -8.34 2.83
CA GLY A 271 -12.27 -7.17 3.11
C GLY A 271 -12.90 -5.83 2.71
N TYR A 272 -12.26 -4.73 3.11
CA TYR A 272 -12.71 -3.38 2.74
C TYR A 272 -12.38 -3.06 1.28
N ALA A 273 -13.24 -2.28 0.62
CA ALA A 273 -13.08 -1.95 -0.79
C ALA A 273 -11.86 -1.05 -1.10
N ASN A 274 -11.44 -0.22 -0.15
CA ASN A 274 -10.26 0.65 -0.24
C ASN A 274 -9.83 1.14 1.15
N GLY A 275 -8.66 1.77 1.25
CA GLY A 275 -8.15 2.30 2.53
C GLY A 275 -9.03 3.40 3.13
N GLY A 276 -9.79 4.10 2.28
CA GLY A 276 -10.83 5.04 2.69
C GLY A 276 -11.84 4.42 3.66
N ALA A 277 -12.37 3.26 3.28
CA ALA A 277 -13.34 2.51 4.07
C ALA A 277 -12.74 1.97 5.38
N VAL A 278 -11.48 1.55 5.38
CA VAL A 278 -10.77 1.11 6.60
C VAL A 278 -10.67 2.25 7.62
N MET A 279 -10.27 3.45 7.18
CA MET A 279 -10.19 4.60 8.07
C MET A 279 -11.56 5.07 8.55
N THR A 280 -12.60 4.96 7.73
CA THR A 280 -13.97 5.18 8.21
C THR A 280 -14.34 4.21 9.33
N ALA A 281 -13.92 2.94 9.25
CA ALA A 281 -14.13 1.97 10.32
C ALA A 281 -13.42 2.39 11.63
N PHE A 282 -12.17 2.89 11.56
CA PHE A 282 -11.47 3.47 12.73
C PHE A 282 -12.22 4.66 13.33
N ALA A 283 -12.86 5.50 12.50
CA ALA A 283 -13.62 6.66 12.97
C ALA A 283 -14.93 6.27 13.66
N SER A 284 -15.60 5.23 13.15
CA SER A 284 -16.94 4.83 13.60
C SER A 284 -16.94 3.85 14.77
N ASP A 285 -15.87 3.07 14.93
CA ASP A 285 -15.89 1.91 15.82
C ASP A 285 -14.55 1.73 16.56
N SER A 286 -14.63 1.53 17.88
CA SER A 286 -13.48 1.11 18.71
C SER A 286 -13.05 -0.35 18.47
N ASN A 287 -13.75 -1.07 17.58
CA ASN A 287 -13.56 -2.49 17.37
C ASN A 287 -12.39 -2.83 16.44
N ILE A 288 -11.93 -1.91 15.58
CA ILE A 288 -10.71 -2.11 14.80
C ILE A 288 -9.50 -1.60 15.60
N GLN A 289 -8.52 -2.47 15.82
CA GLN A 289 -7.34 -2.15 16.64
C GLN A 289 -6.12 -1.88 15.78
N MET A 290 -5.95 -2.69 14.72
CA MET A 290 -4.89 -2.55 13.73
C MET A 290 -5.47 -2.73 12.33
N ALA A 291 -4.75 -2.28 11.30
CA ALA A 291 -5.14 -2.54 9.92
C ALA A 291 -3.97 -2.50 8.94
N TYR A 292 -4.21 -3.06 7.76
CA TYR A 292 -3.38 -2.94 6.57
C TYR A 292 -4.15 -2.13 5.52
N LEU A 293 -3.56 -1.04 5.05
CA LEU A 293 -4.16 -0.14 4.08
C LEU A 293 -3.12 0.81 3.46
N GLY A 294 -3.50 1.48 2.37
CA GLY A 294 -2.68 2.54 1.76
C GLY A 294 -2.32 3.66 2.75
N SER A 295 -1.09 4.15 2.67
CA SER A 295 -0.62 5.27 3.48
C SER A 295 -1.30 6.61 3.18
N PRO A 296 -1.71 6.96 1.94
CA PRO A 296 -2.40 8.22 1.70
C PRO A 296 -3.81 8.31 2.35
N PRO A 297 -4.65 7.25 2.36
CA PRO A 297 -5.87 7.23 3.16
C PRO A 297 -5.66 7.55 4.64
N VAL A 298 -4.61 6.98 5.26
CA VAL A 298 -4.26 7.26 6.67
C VAL A 298 -4.06 8.76 6.88
N LEU A 299 -3.21 9.38 6.06
CA LEU A 299 -2.89 10.80 6.17
C LEU A 299 -4.12 11.70 5.97
N LEU A 300 -4.87 11.47 4.89
CA LEU A 300 -6.03 12.28 4.53
C LEU A 300 -7.12 12.21 5.60
N GLN A 301 -7.48 11.01 6.04
CA GLN A 301 -8.61 10.84 6.95
C GLN A 301 -8.23 11.09 8.41
N SER A 302 -6.99 10.83 8.83
CA SER A 302 -6.53 11.32 10.14
C SER A 302 -6.61 12.84 10.24
N ALA A 303 -6.21 13.56 9.18
CA ALA A 303 -6.31 15.03 9.15
C ALA A 303 -7.77 15.52 9.15
N ASN A 304 -8.62 14.95 8.30
CA ASN A 304 -9.99 15.45 8.10
C ASN A 304 -10.98 15.02 9.18
N LEU A 305 -10.84 13.78 9.68
CA LEU A 305 -11.78 13.17 10.63
C LEU A 305 -11.24 13.17 12.06
N GLY A 306 -9.99 13.59 12.29
CA GLY A 306 -9.38 13.56 13.61
C GLY A 306 -9.12 12.15 14.14
N ILE A 307 -8.96 11.17 13.23
CA ILE A 307 -8.69 9.77 13.58
C ILE A 307 -7.26 9.66 14.10
N ASN A 308 -7.11 9.18 15.34
CA ASN A 308 -5.82 9.08 16.00
C ASN A 308 -5.24 7.67 15.86
N VAL A 309 -4.32 7.51 14.92
CA VAL A 309 -3.64 6.25 14.61
C VAL A 309 -2.13 6.46 14.45
N LYS A 310 -1.38 5.35 14.49
CA LYS A 310 0.07 5.31 14.24
C LYS A 310 0.38 4.40 13.06
N ILE A 311 1.21 4.87 12.13
CA ILE A 311 1.87 4.05 11.12
C ILE A 311 3.09 3.40 11.78
N LEU A 312 3.10 2.08 11.84
CA LEU A 312 4.05 1.29 12.62
C LEU A 312 5.08 0.58 11.75
N ALA A 313 4.68 0.16 10.55
CA ALA A 313 5.52 -0.53 9.58
C ALA A 313 5.02 -0.28 8.16
N LEU A 314 5.87 -0.51 7.16
CA LEU A 314 5.40 -0.71 5.79
C LEU A 314 4.76 -2.10 5.64
N ALA A 315 3.90 -2.24 4.64
CA ALA A 315 3.51 -3.55 4.11
C ALA A 315 4.15 -3.78 2.75
N ASN A 316 4.24 -2.72 1.93
CA ASN A 316 4.94 -2.75 0.65
C ASN A 316 5.34 -1.34 0.16
N THR A 317 6.18 -1.33 -0.86
CA THR A 317 6.38 -0.20 -1.76
C THR A 317 5.98 -0.58 -3.20
N GLU A 318 5.60 0.41 -4.01
CA GLU A 318 5.19 0.24 -5.41
C GLU A 318 3.97 -0.71 -5.61
N GLY A 319 3.87 -1.42 -6.74
CA GLY A 319 2.77 -2.35 -7.01
C GLY A 319 1.46 -1.72 -7.47
N SER A 320 1.50 -0.55 -8.11
CA SER A 320 0.33 0.04 -8.77
C SER A 320 0.66 0.40 -10.21
N ALA A 321 -0.35 0.47 -11.07
CA ALA A 321 -0.12 0.86 -12.46
C ALA A 321 -1.34 1.57 -13.04
N LEU A 322 -1.09 2.41 -14.04
CA LEU A 322 -2.11 2.80 -15.02
C LEU A 322 -2.18 1.69 -16.08
N VAL A 323 -3.30 0.99 -16.13
CA VAL A 323 -3.62 0.01 -17.17
C VAL A 323 -4.71 0.53 -18.09
N VAL A 324 -4.63 0.21 -19.38
CA VAL A 324 -5.60 0.69 -20.38
C VAL A 324 -5.97 -0.42 -21.35
N ALA A 325 -7.25 -0.50 -21.70
CA ALA A 325 -7.77 -1.46 -22.66
C ALA A 325 -7.36 -1.13 -24.09
N GLY A 326 -7.11 -2.19 -24.88
CA GLY A 326 -6.69 -2.08 -26.28
C GLY A 326 -5.20 -1.74 -26.44
N ASP A 327 -4.80 -1.41 -27.66
CA ASP A 327 -3.43 -1.02 -27.99
C ASP A 327 -3.32 0.50 -27.98
N ARG A 328 -3.08 1.06 -26.80
CA ARG A 328 -3.00 2.51 -26.55
C ARG A 328 -1.68 2.88 -25.90
N THR A 329 -1.26 4.11 -26.11
CA THR A 329 -0.10 4.74 -25.48
C THR A 329 -0.53 5.85 -24.53
N ILE A 330 0.43 6.42 -23.80
CA ILE A 330 0.17 7.56 -22.92
C ILE A 330 -0.43 8.75 -23.67
N ASP A 331 -0.13 8.91 -24.96
CA ASP A 331 -0.62 10.01 -25.79
C ASP A 331 -2.09 9.87 -26.20
N ASP A 332 -2.64 8.65 -26.10
CA ASP A 332 -3.99 8.28 -26.53
C ASP A 332 -5.05 8.43 -25.43
N LEU A 333 -4.67 8.97 -24.26
CA LEU A 333 -5.58 9.09 -23.12
C LEU A 333 -6.62 10.22 -23.24
N ASP A 334 -6.56 11.03 -24.30
CA ASP A 334 -7.47 12.17 -24.44
C ASP A 334 -8.93 11.72 -24.59
N GLY A 335 -9.78 12.19 -23.68
CA GLY A 335 -11.20 11.87 -23.61
C GLY A 335 -11.54 10.51 -22.99
N LEU A 336 -10.54 9.70 -22.63
CA LEU A 336 -10.74 8.38 -22.02
C LEU A 336 -11.18 8.47 -20.57
N THR A 337 -11.90 7.44 -20.12
CA THR A 337 -12.40 7.31 -18.75
C THR A 337 -11.55 6.32 -17.97
N ILE A 338 -10.86 6.79 -16.94
CA ILE A 338 -9.96 5.99 -16.10
C ILE A 338 -10.60 5.75 -14.72
N GLY A 339 -10.82 4.48 -14.36
CA GLY A 339 -11.28 4.10 -13.03
C GLY A 339 -10.19 4.25 -11.98
N GLN A 340 -10.53 4.74 -10.79
CA GLN A 340 -9.63 4.76 -9.64
C GLN A 340 -10.39 4.50 -8.34
N PRO A 341 -9.74 4.04 -7.26
CA PRO A 341 -10.41 3.48 -6.07
C PRO A 341 -11.13 4.50 -5.19
N GLY A 342 -10.83 5.79 -5.35
CA GLY A 342 -11.39 6.92 -4.62
C GLY A 342 -10.36 8.02 -4.36
N PRO A 343 -10.79 9.27 -4.10
CA PRO A 343 -9.88 10.42 -3.91
C PRO A 343 -8.88 10.28 -2.75
N SER A 344 -9.17 9.42 -1.77
CA SER A 344 -8.24 9.14 -0.66
C SER A 344 -7.14 8.17 -1.01
N SER A 345 -7.19 7.52 -2.18
CA SER A 345 -6.24 6.47 -2.55
C SER A 345 -4.92 7.04 -3.06
N ILE A 346 -3.86 6.21 -3.00
CA ILE A 346 -2.60 6.53 -3.68
C ILE A 346 -2.77 6.55 -5.20
N GLN A 347 -3.67 5.72 -5.73
CA GLN A 347 -3.95 5.62 -7.16
C GLN A 347 -4.60 6.90 -7.71
N TYR A 348 -5.41 7.59 -6.92
CA TYR A 348 -5.88 8.93 -7.28
C TYR A 348 -4.72 9.92 -7.39
N LEU A 349 -3.82 9.95 -6.41
CA LEU A 349 -2.64 10.83 -6.46
C LEU A 349 -1.72 10.48 -7.64
N LEU A 350 -1.53 9.19 -7.93
CA LEU A 350 -0.80 8.72 -9.12
C LEU A 350 -1.45 9.22 -10.40
N LEU A 351 -2.78 9.11 -10.53
CA LEU A 351 -3.51 9.59 -11.70
C LEU A 351 -3.36 11.12 -11.88
N VAL A 352 -3.42 11.88 -10.79
CA VAL A 352 -3.16 13.34 -10.80
C VAL A 352 -1.76 13.62 -11.32
N THR A 353 -0.74 12.96 -10.76
CA THR A 353 0.66 13.17 -11.17
C THR A 353 0.95 12.71 -12.59
N ILE A 354 0.36 11.60 -13.05
CA ILE A 354 0.45 11.17 -14.44
C ILE A 354 -0.19 12.22 -15.34
N ALA A 355 -1.39 12.69 -15.03
CA ALA A 355 -2.06 13.70 -15.83
C ALA A 355 -1.23 14.98 -15.94
N GLU A 356 -0.72 15.50 -14.82
CA GLU A 356 0.16 16.67 -14.81
C GLU A 356 1.45 16.46 -15.62
N LYS A 357 2.13 15.31 -15.41
CA LYS A 357 3.39 14.99 -16.10
C LYS A 357 3.25 14.95 -17.62
N TYR A 358 2.11 14.50 -18.13
CA TYR A 358 1.85 14.35 -19.57
C TYR A 358 0.92 15.42 -20.14
N GLY A 359 0.62 16.49 -19.39
CA GLY A 359 -0.15 17.63 -19.89
C GLY A 359 -1.65 17.36 -20.09
N TYR A 360 -2.20 16.42 -19.32
CA TYR A 360 -3.64 16.16 -19.25
C TYR A 360 -4.29 16.91 -18.09
N ARG A 361 -5.55 17.29 -18.28
CA ARG A 361 -6.42 17.75 -17.20
C ARG A 361 -7.37 16.64 -16.78
N LEU A 362 -7.46 16.39 -15.48
CA LEU A 362 -8.48 15.50 -14.94
C LEU A 362 -9.86 16.18 -14.91
N VAL A 363 -10.86 15.48 -15.42
CA VAL A 363 -12.26 15.89 -15.36
C VAL A 363 -13.09 14.74 -14.80
N ARG A 364 -14.13 15.05 -14.03
CA ARG A 364 -14.99 14.03 -13.45
C ARG A 364 -16.17 13.72 -14.37
#